data_AF-C7RJG4-F1
#
_entry.id   AF-C7RJG4-F1
#
_cell.length_a   1.000
_cell.length_b   1.000
_cell.length_c   1.000
_cell.angle_alpha   90.00
_cell.angle_beta   90.00
_cell.angle_gamma   90.00
#
_symmetry.space_group_name_H-M   'P 1'
#
loop_
_entity.id
_entity.type
_entity.pdbx_description
1 polymer ?
#
loop_
_entity_poly.entity_id
_entity_poly.type
_entity_poly.pdbx_seq_one_letter_code
_entity_poly.pdbx_strand_id
1 'polypeptide(L)'
;MVAIANRLAASGSYWIGCSASEFYVAPGGEVGSIAVWQAYFDYSQAFAAGGVKPTLISAGKYKVEGNPCAPLDEEAQGLMQSRVDDYYTSFTKVVARGRAVPIAQVRDGMGQGRVLGADAAYAQRASEIL
;
A
#
# COMPACT_ATOMS: atom_id res chain seq x y z
N MET A 1 17.46 17.04 -3.01
CA MET A 1 16.50 16.48 -4.00
C MET A 1 15.12 16.98 -3.62
N VAL A 2 14.29 17.39 -4.58
CA VAL A 2 12.95 17.96 -4.33
C VAL A 2 11.89 17.06 -4.94
N ALA A 3 10.82 16.78 -4.20
CA ALA A 3 9.60 16.15 -4.70
C ALA A 3 8.45 17.17 -4.70
N ILE A 4 7.59 17.12 -5.71
CA ILE A 4 6.42 18.02 -5.83
C ILE A 4 5.19 17.18 -6.16
N ALA A 5 4.17 17.25 -5.30
CA ALA A 5 2.84 16.74 -5.56
C ALA A 5 1.98 17.86 -6.17
N ASN A 6 1.88 17.88 -7.51
CA ASN A 6 1.09 18.89 -8.21
C ASN A 6 -0.42 18.62 -8.07
N ARG A 7 -0.88 17.41 -8.42
CA ARG A 7 -2.28 16.99 -8.21
C ARG A 7 -2.41 15.91 -7.15
N LEU A 8 -1.59 14.86 -7.25
CA LEU A 8 -1.65 13.71 -6.36
C LEU A 8 -0.28 13.07 -6.22
N ALA A 9 0.15 12.84 -4.99
CA ALA A 9 1.22 11.90 -4.66
C ALA A 9 0.78 11.01 -3.50
N ALA A 10 0.12 9.91 -3.84
CA ALA A 10 -0.47 8.95 -2.91
C ALA A 10 0.17 7.55 -3.04
N SER A 11 0.15 6.79 -1.94
CA SER A 11 0.63 5.40 -1.87
C SER A 11 2.09 5.29 -2.33
N GLY A 12 2.41 4.40 -3.28
CA GLY A 12 3.79 4.19 -3.75
C GLY A 12 4.51 5.47 -4.19
N SER A 13 3.80 6.45 -4.78
CA SER A 13 4.42 7.72 -5.15
C SER A 13 4.81 8.57 -3.93
N TYR A 14 4.00 8.56 -2.87
CA TYR A 14 4.37 9.18 -1.59
C TYR A 14 5.52 8.43 -0.93
N TRP A 15 5.52 7.10 -1.00
CA TRP A 15 6.62 6.26 -0.47
C TRP A 15 7.96 6.65 -1.09
N ILE A 16 8.01 6.83 -2.40
CA ILE A 16 9.22 7.28 -3.10
C ILE A 16 9.53 8.75 -2.74
N GLY A 17 8.55 9.64 -2.90
CA GLY A 17 8.74 11.08 -2.75
C GLY A 17 9.13 11.52 -1.33
N CYS A 18 8.65 10.83 -0.29
CA CYS A 18 8.92 11.17 1.10
C CYS A 18 10.41 11.04 1.51
N SER A 19 11.26 10.47 0.66
CA SER A 19 12.70 10.40 0.85
C SER A 19 13.48 11.60 0.27
N ALA A 20 12.82 12.51 -0.45
CA ALA A 20 13.42 13.75 -0.91
C ALA A 20 13.83 14.67 0.26
N SER A 21 14.76 15.60 0.03
CA SER A 21 15.13 16.58 1.06
C SER A 21 13.97 17.52 1.35
N GLU A 22 13.23 17.90 0.30
CA GLU A 22 12.06 18.77 0.35
C GLU A 22 10.90 18.07 -0.37
N PHE A 23 9.69 18.25 0.15
CA PHE A 23 8.46 17.73 -0.45
C PHE A 23 7.42 18.83 -0.44
N TYR A 24 7.03 19.30 -1.61
CA TYR A 24 6.01 20.33 -1.77
C TYR A 24 4.68 19.75 -2.22
N VAL A 25 3.58 20.35 -1.76
CA VAL A 25 2.22 20.04 -2.23
C VAL A 25 1.60 21.32 -2.76
N ALA A 26 1.13 21.30 -4.00
CA ALA A 26 0.41 22.44 -4.55
C ALA A 26 -0.92 22.65 -3.79
N PRO A 27 -1.50 23.86 -3.76
CA PRO A 27 -2.71 24.14 -2.97
C PRO A 27 -3.91 23.22 -3.28
N GLY A 28 -4.06 22.78 -4.53
CA GLY A 28 -5.10 21.81 -4.94
C GLY A 28 -4.64 20.34 -4.95
N GLY A 29 -3.46 20.06 -4.41
CA GLY A 29 -2.83 18.75 -4.41
C GLY A 29 -3.20 17.91 -3.21
N GLU A 30 -3.17 16.59 -3.40
CA GLU A 30 -3.41 15.60 -2.34
C GLU A 30 -2.20 14.68 -2.16
N VAL A 31 -1.95 14.29 -0.91
CA VAL A 31 -0.89 13.33 -0.55
C VAL A 31 -1.36 12.34 0.50
N GLY A 32 -0.58 11.28 0.74
CA GLY A 32 -0.88 10.28 1.75
C GLY A 32 -1.21 8.92 1.14
N SER A 33 -2.34 8.33 1.52
CA SER A 33 -2.67 6.94 1.23
C SER A 33 -1.56 5.97 1.67
N ILE A 34 -1.09 6.19 2.90
CA ILE A 34 -0.03 5.37 3.50
C ILE A 34 -0.69 4.14 4.09
N ALA A 35 -0.98 3.17 3.23
CA ALA A 35 -1.53 1.88 3.58
C ALA A 35 -1.15 0.85 2.50
N VAL A 36 -1.35 -0.42 2.82
CA VAL A 36 -1.12 -1.53 1.90
C VAL A 36 -2.33 -2.44 1.96
N TRP A 37 -2.77 -2.91 0.80
CA TRP A 37 -3.84 -3.88 0.70
C TRP A 37 -3.55 -4.83 -0.45
N GLN A 38 -4.15 -6.01 -0.37
CA GLN A 38 -4.11 -7.01 -1.42
C GLN A 38 -5.50 -7.64 -1.52
N ALA A 39 -5.97 -7.88 -2.74
CA ALA A 39 -7.15 -8.69 -2.98
C ALA A 39 -6.77 -10.06 -3.53
N TYR A 40 -7.58 -11.03 -3.17
CA TYR A 40 -7.64 -12.35 -3.77
C TYR A 40 -9.06 -12.59 -4.26
N PHE A 41 -9.19 -13.20 -5.43
CA PHE A 41 -10.48 -13.51 -6.04
C PHE A 41 -10.57 -15.02 -6.26
N ASP A 42 -11.55 -15.66 -5.63
CA ASP A 42 -11.90 -17.05 -5.86
C ASP A 42 -12.88 -17.14 -7.05
N TYR A 43 -12.43 -17.77 -8.14
CA TYR A 43 -13.24 -18.03 -9.33
C TYR A 43 -13.71 -19.49 -9.44
N SER A 44 -13.51 -20.31 -8.41
CA SER A 44 -13.86 -21.74 -8.41
C SER A 44 -15.32 -21.99 -8.79
N GLN A 45 -16.26 -21.20 -8.26
CA GLN A 45 -17.68 -21.31 -8.60
C GLN A 45 -17.98 -20.87 -10.03
N ALA A 46 -17.28 -19.84 -10.52
CA ALA A 46 -17.41 -19.38 -11.91
C ALA A 46 -16.92 -20.46 -12.89
N PHE A 47 -15.80 -21.12 -12.57
CA PHE A 47 -15.29 -22.25 -13.35
C PHE A 47 -16.26 -23.44 -13.32
N ALA A 48 -16.79 -23.78 -12.15
CA ALA A 48 -17.78 -24.85 -12.02
C ALA A 48 -19.04 -24.57 -12.87
N ALA A 49 -19.57 -23.34 -12.82
CA ALA A 49 -20.72 -22.92 -13.62
C ALA A 49 -20.44 -22.98 -15.13
N GLY A 50 -19.21 -22.68 -15.54
CA GLY A 50 -18.75 -22.81 -16.94
C GLY A 50 -18.35 -24.22 -17.36
N GLY A 51 -18.44 -25.23 -16.49
CA GLY A 51 -17.98 -26.60 -16.77
C GLY A 51 -16.46 -26.75 -16.89
N VAL A 52 -15.69 -25.75 -16.45
CA VAL A 52 -14.22 -25.74 -16.49
C VAL A 52 -13.68 -26.45 -15.24
N LYS A 53 -12.72 -27.37 -15.44
CA LYS A 53 -12.07 -28.14 -14.36
C LYS A 53 -10.55 -27.98 -14.45
N PRO A 54 -9.96 -27.03 -13.70
CA PRO A 54 -8.52 -26.82 -13.70
C PRO A 54 -7.79 -27.99 -13.04
N THR A 55 -6.74 -28.50 -13.68
CA THR A 55 -5.74 -29.39 -13.07
C THR A 55 -4.42 -28.67 -13.04
N LEU A 56 -3.90 -28.39 -11.85
CA LEU A 56 -2.64 -27.67 -11.68
C LEU A 56 -1.49 -28.66 -11.55
N ILE A 57 -0.49 -28.55 -12.43
CA ILE A 57 0.74 -29.37 -12.42
C ILE A 57 1.88 -28.44 -12.02
N SER A 58 2.55 -28.73 -10.89
CA SER A 58 3.61 -27.87 -10.36
C SER A 58 4.67 -28.63 -9.57
N ALA A 59 5.83 -28.00 -9.35
CA ALA A 59 6.89 -28.50 -8.48
C ALA A 59 7.21 -27.46 -7.40
N GLY A 60 7.41 -27.92 -6.16
CA GLY A 60 7.57 -27.09 -4.97
C GLY A 60 6.23 -26.80 -4.25
N LYS A 61 6.22 -26.94 -2.91
CA LYS A 61 5.00 -26.90 -2.07
C LYS A 61 4.08 -25.70 -2.36
N TYR A 62 4.65 -24.51 -2.49
CA TYR A 62 3.91 -23.25 -2.58
C TYR A 62 3.71 -22.73 -4.01
N LYS A 63 4.08 -23.50 -5.04
CA LYS A 63 4.14 -22.97 -6.42
C LYS A 63 2.78 -22.54 -6.99
N VAL A 64 1.70 -23.13 -6.49
CA VAL A 64 0.31 -22.83 -6.87
C VAL A 64 -0.50 -22.26 -5.71
N GLU A 65 0.16 -21.87 -4.62
CA GLU A 65 -0.49 -21.20 -3.50
C GLU A 65 -1.13 -19.89 -3.97
N GLY A 66 -2.36 -19.62 -3.54
CA GLY A 66 -3.11 -18.45 -4.00
C GLY A 66 -3.52 -18.49 -5.48
N ASN A 67 -3.70 -19.68 -6.06
CA ASN A 67 -4.30 -19.81 -7.39
C ASN A 67 -5.82 -19.56 -7.30
N PRO A 68 -6.44 -18.80 -8.21
CA PRO A 68 -7.86 -18.44 -8.12
C PRO A 68 -8.84 -19.57 -8.50
N CYS A 69 -8.35 -20.78 -8.74
CA CYS A 69 -9.16 -21.93 -9.16
C CYS A 69 -9.79 -22.66 -7.98
N ALA A 70 -9.40 -22.33 -6.76
CA ALA A 70 -9.91 -22.89 -5.52
C ALA A 70 -10.05 -21.79 -4.45
N PRO A 71 -10.80 -22.04 -3.37
CA PRO A 71 -10.80 -21.17 -2.20
C PRO A 71 -9.38 -20.95 -1.67
N LEU A 72 -9.10 -19.74 -1.18
CA LEU A 72 -7.83 -19.42 -0.55
C LEU A 72 -7.69 -20.23 0.74
N ASP A 73 -6.60 -21.00 0.87
CA ASP A 73 -6.31 -21.72 2.10
C ASP A 73 -5.75 -20.79 3.20
N GLU A 74 -5.85 -21.22 4.46
CA GLU A 74 -5.44 -20.42 5.62
C GLU A 74 -3.93 -20.15 5.67
N GLU A 75 -3.09 -21.08 5.18
CA GLU A 75 -1.62 -20.92 5.14
C GLU A 75 -1.26 -19.80 4.14
N ALA A 76 -1.85 -19.85 2.95
CA ALA A 76 -1.71 -18.84 1.91
C ALA A 76 -2.21 -17.47 2.36
N GLN A 77 -3.39 -17.43 3.00
CA GLN A 77 -3.95 -16.19 3.52
C GLN A 77 -3.05 -15.58 4.59
N GLY A 78 -2.51 -16.41 5.50
CA GLY A 78 -1.57 -15.99 6.53
C GLY A 78 -0.28 -15.40 5.93
N LEU A 79 0.29 -16.05 4.92
CA LEU A 79 1.48 -15.54 4.22
C LEU A 79 1.18 -14.23 3.47
N MET A 80 0.03 -14.11 2.80
CA MET A 80 -0.36 -12.87 2.12
C MET A 80 -0.53 -11.72 3.13
N GLN A 81 -1.18 -11.99 4.27
CA GLN A 81 -1.35 -11.01 5.34
C GLN A 81 0.00 -10.56 5.90
N SER A 82 0.92 -11.48 6.16
CA SER A 82 2.25 -11.12 6.69
C SER A 82 3.01 -10.21 5.74
N ARG A 83 2.88 -10.41 4.43
CA ARG A 83 3.51 -9.54 3.43
C ARG A 83 2.90 -8.13 3.42
N VAL A 84 1.57 -8.03 3.51
CA VAL A 84 0.88 -6.73 3.64
C VAL A 84 1.37 -5.99 4.89
N ASP A 85 1.50 -6.68 6.02
CA ASP A 85 1.97 -6.11 7.29
C ASP A 85 3.44 -5.67 7.21
N ASP A 86 4.30 -6.45 6.57
CA ASP A 86 5.72 -6.13 6.33
C ASP A 86 5.87 -4.88 5.47
N TYR A 87 5.10 -4.78 4.39
CA TYR A 87 5.10 -3.60 3.52
C TYR A 87 4.58 -2.37 4.26
N TYR A 88 3.49 -2.48 5.01
CA TYR A 88 2.96 -1.37 5.81
C TYR A 88 3.96 -0.89 6.86
N THR A 89 4.62 -1.82 7.54
CA THR A 89 5.68 -1.53 8.51
C THR A 89 6.85 -0.81 7.86
N SER A 90 7.27 -1.26 6.68
CA SER A 90 8.36 -0.62 5.93
C SER A 90 7.98 0.78 5.43
N PHE A 91 6.77 0.93 4.90
CA PHE A 91 6.26 2.20 4.37
C PHE A 91 6.19 3.26 5.49
N THR A 92 5.55 2.94 6.61
CA THR A 92 5.43 3.88 7.74
C THR A 92 6.80 4.27 8.32
N LYS A 93 7.77 3.35 8.38
CA LYS A 93 9.16 3.64 8.79
C LYS A 93 9.88 4.58 7.82
N VAL A 94 9.74 4.35 6.51
CA VAL A 94 10.38 5.20 5.49
C VAL A 94 9.82 6.61 5.54
N VAL A 95 8.49 6.75 5.69
CA VAL A 95 7.85 8.07 5.83
C VAL A 95 8.30 8.77 7.11
N ALA A 96 8.28 8.08 8.26
CA ALA A 96 8.70 8.66 9.53
C ALA A 96 10.12 9.21 9.47
N ARG A 97 11.05 8.41 8.91
CA ARG A 97 12.43 8.83 8.69
C ARG A 97 12.53 9.99 7.70
N GLY A 98 11.88 9.86 6.55
CA GLY A 98 11.98 10.80 5.45
C GLY A 98 11.39 12.18 5.78
N ARG A 99 10.34 12.24 6.58
CA ARG A 99 9.69 13.49 7.02
C ARG A 99 10.15 13.94 8.42
N ALA A 100 11.09 13.23 9.04
CA ALA A 100 11.60 13.51 10.38
C ALA A 100 10.49 13.67 11.45
N VAL A 101 9.49 12.77 11.42
CA VAL A 101 8.37 12.74 12.37
C VAL A 101 8.34 11.43 13.16
N PRO A 102 7.75 11.40 14.37
CA PRO A 102 7.53 10.16 15.09
C PRO A 102 6.70 9.16 14.29
N ILE A 103 7.02 7.86 14.38
CA ILE A 103 6.26 6.81 13.68
C ILE A 103 4.79 6.76 14.12
N ALA A 104 4.49 7.11 15.38
CA ALA A 104 3.12 7.22 15.88
C ALA A 104 2.31 8.26 15.09
N GLN A 105 2.89 9.44 14.86
CA GLN A 105 2.26 10.49 14.06
C GLN A 105 1.96 10.03 12.62
N VAL A 106 2.84 9.23 12.02
CA VAL A 106 2.57 8.64 10.70
C VAL A 106 1.37 7.69 10.78
N ARG A 107 1.36 6.77 11.73
CA ARG A 107 0.32 5.74 11.89
C ARG A 107 -1.05 6.33 12.23
N ASP A 108 -1.09 7.33 13.10
CA ASP A 108 -2.33 7.98 13.56
C ASP A 108 -2.85 9.01 12.55
N GLY A 109 -1.98 9.50 11.66
CA GLY A 109 -2.31 10.41 10.57
C GLY A 109 -2.61 9.68 9.26
N MET A 110 -1.86 10.01 8.21
CA MET A 110 -2.04 9.43 6.87
C MET A 110 -1.79 7.91 6.78
N GLY A 111 -1.21 7.30 7.82
CA GLY A 111 -0.97 5.86 7.97
C GLY A 111 -2.23 4.99 8.06
N GLN A 112 -3.42 5.58 8.05
CA GLN A 112 -4.69 4.86 8.00
C GLN A 112 -5.24 4.77 6.56
N GLY A 113 -4.46 5.18 5.55
CA GLY A 113 -4.80 5.00 4.13
C GLY A 113 -5.60 6.14 3.48
N ARG A 114 -5.94 7.19 4.21
CA ARG A 114 -6.57 8.39 3.63
C ARG A 114 -5.56 9.25 2.87
N VAL A 115 -6.04 9.92 1.83
CA VAL A 115 -5.36 11.10 1.28
C VAL A 115 -5.79 12.34 2.04
N LEU A 116 -4.93 13.35 2.06
CA LEU A 116 -5.18 14.67 2.64
C LEU A 116 -4.82 15.74 1.62
N GLY A 117 -5.60 16.83 1.61
CA GLY A 117 -5.23 18.05 0.90
C GLY A 117 -4.03 18.75 1.54
N ALA A 118 -3.43 19.70 0.81
CA ALA A 118 -2.20 20.39 1.16
C ALA A 118 -2.15 20.91 2.62
N ASP A 119 -3.16 21.66 3.07
CA ASP A 119 -3.19 22.26 4.41
C ASP A 119 -3.17 21.19 5.52
N ALA A 120 -3.97 20.13 5.36
CA ALA A 120 -4.04 19.04 6.33
C ALA A 120 -2.75 18.21 6.34
N ALA A 121 -2.11 18.00 5.18
CA ALA A 121 -0.82 17.34 5.09
C ALA A 121 0.30 18.18 5.75
N TYR A 122 0.29 19.50 5.54
CA TYR A 122 1.25 20.41 6.17
C TYR A 122 1.13 20.43 7.70
N ALA A 123 -0.10 20.44 8.23
CA ALA A 123 -0.34 20.35 9.68
C ALA A 123 0.27 19.08 10.31
N GLN A 124 0.41 18.00 9.52
CA GLN A 124 1.06 16.75 9.93
C GLN A 124 2.57 16.72 9.65
N ARG A 125 3.19 17.87 9.33
CA ARG A 125 4.62 17.99 8.96
C ARG A 125 5.05 17.06 7.83
N ALA A 126 4.12 16.74 6.94
CA ALA A 126 4.33 15.79 5.86
C ALA A 126 4.91 16.43 4.58
N SER A 127 4.90 17.76 4.51
CA SER A 127 5.34 18.56 3.37
C SER A 127 5.61 20.01 3.78
N GLU A 128 6.26 20.77 2.90
CA GLU A 128 6.27 22.23 2.90
C GLU A 128 5.20 22.73 1.93
N ILE A 129 4.52 23.84 2.26
CA ILE A 129 3.54 24.47 1.36
C ILE A 129 4.30 25.37 0.37
N LEU A 130 3.91 25.33 -0.90
CA LEU A 130 4.27 26.34 -1.92
C LEU A 130 3.31 27.53 -1.86
#